data_AF-A0A968JE02-F1
#
_entry.id   AF-A0A968JE02-F1
#
_cell.length_a   1.000
_cell.length_b   1.000
_cell.length_c   1.000
_cell.angle_alpha   90.00
_cell.angle_beta   90.00
_cell.angle_gamma   90.00
#
_symmetry.space_group_name_H-M   'P 1'
#
loop_
_entity.id
_entity.type
_entity.pdbx_description
1 polymer ?
#
loop_
_entity_poly.entity_id
_entity_poly.type
_entity_poly.pdbx_seq_one_letter_code
_entity_poly.pdbx_strand_id
1 'polypeptide(L)'
;MPITIVEYTELPAPRAAVVALLSDPTVWATLPTGATHAGTFWHRGADLYRVTTSGPYTADGHSTLRWEFALALQTTPTLQLEIVLYDAVLVTHAHVRVHVLAPSAVLPWQQWPIQQQVQRTLAACIATLKTRLRAAQPAPTVPHPSRNSNGKASLVEQLRPYYPQTVAHFEQMGALDHLEQVWRLERGWERILQGTHDPSIYAEQPAAPAAPLDYDLIYAGGGLGLLHAAAMAQCYGWRVLLFDRAEVGSVHREWNISRDELQALVTMGLVTWDELAPVIMAEYRDGVVRFAAGPHSRLPEHALWMPTVLNMALDAGALLRLMRRKLLAAGGTILDYRSFKQVSVSSGAPLRVTVALETLPDRRREHYTARLLLDGMGSTSPLALLRHAGQPFAGVCPTVGTVARGFVAGSGRSEFDPTIGDILVSTTTRKAIAR
;
A
#
# COMPACT_ATOMS: atom_id res chain seq x y z
N MET A 1 -28.14 -26.00 -26.37
CA MET A 1 -27.73 -24.58 -26.25
C MET A 1 -26.26 -24.55 -25.90
N PRO A 2 -25.45 -23.65 -26.48
CA PRO A 2 -24.06 -23.49 -26.09
C PRO A 2 -23.97 -23.00 -24.64
N ILE A 3 -23.09 -23.61 -23.84
CA ILE A 3 -22.82 -23.16 -22.47
C ILE A 3 -21.77 -22.06 -22.55
N THR A 4 -22.09 -20.86 -22.07
CA THR A 4 -21.15 -19.74 -22.00
C THR A 4 -20.86 -19.40 -20.55
N ILE A 5 -19.58 -19.43 -20.17
CA ILE A 5 -19.10 -19.02 -18.85
C ILE A 5 -18.19 -17.82 -19.03
N VAL A 6 -18.42 -16.77 -18.22
CA VAL A 6 -17.59 -15.56 -18.21
C VAL A 6 -17.06 -15.34 -16.80
N GLU A 7 -15.74 -15.27 -16.67
CA GLU A 7 -15.04 -15.05 -15.42
C GLU A 7 -14.11 -13.83 -15.53
N TYR A 8 -14.21 -12.93 -14.56
CA TYR A 8 -13.26 -11.82 -14.40
C TYR A 8 -12.13 -12.27 -13.47
N THR A 9 -10.89 -11.94 -13.81
CA THR A 9 -9.75 -12.21 -12.95
C THR A 9 -8.64 -11.17 -13.11
N GLU A 10 -7.85 -11.02 -12.05
CA GLU A 10 -6.64 -10.19 -12.02
C GLU A 10 -5.40 -11.06 -12.13
N LEU A 11 -4.60 -10.79 -13.16
CA LEU A 11 -3.36 -11.49 -13.47
C LEU A 11 -2.19 -10.64 -12.95
N PRO A 12 -1.34 -11.17 -12.05
CA PRO A 12 -0.38 -10.39 -11.30
C PRO A 12 0.87 -10.08 -12.13
N ALA A 13 0.71 -9.49 -13.31
CA ALA A 13 1.79 -9.06 -14.18
C ALA A 13 1.32 -7.96 -15.15
N PRO A 14 2.26 -7.14 -15.69
CA PRO A 14 1.95 -6.17 -16.74
C PRO A 14 1.41 -6.87 -18.00
N ARG A 15 0.57 -6.17 -18.77
CA ARG A 15 -0.13 -6.74 -19.94
C ARG A 15 0.82 -7.42 -20.92
N ALA A 16 1.98 -6.81 -21.19
CA ALA A 16 2.97 -7.38 -22.11
C ALA A 16 3.50 -8.75 -21.64
N ALA A 17 3.78 -8.91 -20.34
CA ALA A 17 4.23 -10.18 -19.77
C ALA A 17 3.12 -11.23 -19.79
N VAL A 18 1.87 -10.82 -19.52
CA VAL A 18 0.71 -11.71 -19.65
C VAL A 18 0.55 -12.16 -21.10
N VAL A 19 0.54 -11.25 -22.07
CA VAL A 19 0.44 -11.59 -23.50
C VAL A 19 1.56 -12.53 -23.92
N ALA A 20 2.81 -12.27 -23.53
CA ALA A 20 3.95 -13.12 -23.85
C ALA A 20 3.76 -14.55 -23.31
N LEU A 21 3.35 -14.68 -22.04
CA LEU A 21 3.08 -15.99 -21.44
C LEU A 21 1.89 -16.69 -22.08
N LEU A 22 0.78 -15.98 -22.37
CA LEU A 22 -0.40 -16.59 -22.99
C LEU A 22 -0.16 -16.96 -24.45
N SER A 23 0.75 -16.28 -25.14
CA SER A 23 1.12 -16.60 -26.52
C SER A 23 1.96 -17.88 -26.63
N ASP A 24 2.53 -18.37 -25.52
CA ASP A 24 3.16 -19.68 -25.44
C ASP A 24 2.08 -20.78 -25.43
N PRO A 25 1.98 -21.60 -26.50
CA PRO A 25 0.97 -22.65 -26.60
C PRO A 25 1.06 -23.66 -25.45
N THR A 26 2.25 -23.85 -24.86
CA THR A 26 2.51 -24.78 -23.73
C THR A 26 1.90 -24.33 -22.40
N VAL A 27 1.46 -23.07 -22.33
CA VAL A 27 0.77 -22.53 -21.15
C VAL A 27 -0.68 -22.99 -21.09
N TRP A 28 -1.40 -22.95 -22.22
CA TRP A 28 -2.81 -23.38 -22.30
C TRP A 28 -2.98 -24.87 -22.56
N ALA A 29 -2.08 -25.46 -23.35
CA ALA A 29 -1.76 -26.87 -23.39
C ALA A 29 -2.03 -27.68 -22.12
N THR A 30 -1.58 -27.14 -20.98
CA THR A 30 -1.62 -27.83 -19.68
C THR A 30 -2.90 -27.52 -18.88
N LEU A 31 -3.80 -26.68 -19.39
CA LEU A 31 -4.79 -25.94 -18.59
C LEU A 31 -6.09 -25.57 -19.33
N PRO A 32 -6.85 -26.50 -19.93
CA PRO A 32 -8.27 -26.53 -19.52
C PRO A 32 -8.92 -27.93 -19.56
N THR A 33 -8.16 -28.98 -19.80
CA THR A 33 -8.73 -30.32 -20.04
C THR A 33 -8.04 -31.43 -19.25
N GLY A 34 -6.88 -31.15 -18.63
CA GLY A 34 -6.01 -32.22 -18.13
C GLY A 34 -5.42 -33.08 -19.26
N ALA A 35 -5.37 -32.54 -20.48
CA ALA A 35 -4.83 -33.24 -21.63
C ALA A 35 -3.30 -33.20 -21.64
N THR A 36 -2.68 -34.27 -22.13
CA THR A 36 -1.23 -34.34 -22.38
C THR A 36 -0.92 -33.97 -23.82
N HIS A 37 0.18 -33.26 -24.02
CA HIS A 37 0.67 -32.90 -25.35
C HIS A 37 1.21 -34.14 -26.08
N ALA A 38 0.79 -34.35 -27.32
CA ALA A 38 1.24 -35.47 -28.16
C ALA A 38 1.48 -35.00 -29.61
N GLY A 39 2.63 -34.36 -29.85
CA GLY A 39 3.00 -33.88 -31.20
C GLY A 39 2.20 -32.64 -31.60
N THR A 40 1.33 -32.75 -32.61
CA THR A 40 0.43 -31.67 -33.07
C THR A 40 -0.97 -31.74 -32.43
N PHE A 41 -1.19 -32.70 -31.53
CA PHE A 41 -2.48 -32.99 -30.92
C PHE A 41 -2.41 -33.04 -29.38
N TRP A 42 -3.58 -33.02 -28.76
CA TRP A 42 -3.78 -33.05 -27.31
C TRP A 42 -4.65 -34.23 -26.91
N HIS A 43 -4.22 -35.04 -25.96
CA HIS A 43 -4.95 -36.25 -25.57
C HIS A 43 -5.55 -36.13 -24.17
N ARG A 44 -6.86 -36.39 -24.02
CA ARG A 44 -7.54 -36.53 -22.72
C ARG A 44 -8.35 -37.83 -22.71
N GLY A 45 -7.96 -38.79 -21.88
CA GLY A 45 -8.70 -40.05 -21.74
C GLY A 45 -8.55 -40.96 -22.97
N ALA A 46 -9.48 -40.86 -23.92
CA ALA A 46 -9.40 -41.52 -25.24
C ALA A 46 -9.56 -40.51 -26.40
N ASP A 47 -9.83 -39.24 -26.08
CA ASP A 47 -10.12 -38.21 -27.06
C ASP A 47 -8.84 -37.46 -27.44
N LEU A 48 -8.70 -37.20 -28.75
CA LEU A 48 -7.61 -36.42 -29.32
C LEU A 48 -8.16 -35.10 -29.86
N TYR A 49 -7.54 -33.98 -29.48
CA TYR A 49 -7.97 -32.63 -29.83
C TYR A 49 -6.91 -31.91 -30.65
N ARG A 50 -7.35 -31.14 -31.65
CA ARG A 50 -6.60 -30.11 -32.36
C ARG A 50 -6.91 -28.76 -31.72
N VAL A 51 -5.87 -27.98 -31.44
CA VAL A 51 -6.01 -26.63 -30.88
C VAL A 51 -5.55 -25.62 -31.91
N THR A 52 -6.41 -24.67 -32.25
CA THR A 52 -6.07 -23.53 -33.11
C THR A 52 -6.06 -22.27 -32.25
N THR A 53 -4.97 -21.50 -32.34
CA THR A 53 -4.82 -20.24 -31.62
C THR A 53 -4.93 -19.06 -32.58
N SER A 54 -5.53 -17.97 -32.13
CA SER A 54 -5.56 -16.72 -32.90
C SER A 54 -5.41 -15.50 -31.99
N GLY A 55 -4.82 -14.45 -32.53
CA GLY A 55 -4.37 -13.27 -31.77
C GLY A 55 -2.93 -13.40 -31.25
N PRO A 56 -2.47 -12.47 -30.40
CA PRO A 56 -3.23 -11.38 -29.80
C PRO A 56 -3.69 -10.33 -30.83
N TYR A 57 -4.97 -9.98 -30.82
CA TYR A 57 -5.51 -8.84 -31.55
C TYR A 57 -5.57 -7.65 -30.60
N THR A 58 -4.99 -6.51 -30.99
CA THR A 58 -5.00 -5.30 -30.15
C THR A 58 -5.89 -4.24 -30.77
N ALA A 59 -6.92 -3.81 -30.04
CA ALA A 59 -7.82 -2.72 -30.40
C ALA A 59 -8.23 -1.95 -29.13
N ASP A 60 -8.29 -0.62 -29.22
CA ASP A 60 -8.72 0.26 -28.11
C ASP A 60 -7.99 0.06 -26.77
N GLY A 61 -6.73 -0.40 -26.80
CA GLY A 61 -5.95 -0.67 -25.58
C GLY A 61 -6.28 -2.01 -24.91
N HIS A 62 -7.04 -2.89 -25.57
CA HIS A 62 -7.30 -4.27 -25.12
C HIS A 62 -6.55 -5.26 -26.00
N SER A 63 -6.14 -6.40 -25.43
CA SER A 63 -5.57 -7.52 -26.19
C SER A 63 -6.47 -8.75 -26.08
N THR A 64 -6.91 -9.28 -27.21
CA THR A 64 -7.78 -10.47 -27.26
C THR A 64 -7.02 -11.67 -27.81
N LEU A 65 -7.03 -12.78 -27.07
CA LEU A 65 -6.50 -14.06 -27.50
C LEU A 65 -7.62 -15.10 -27.55
N ARG A 66 -7.61 -15.97 -28.55
CA ARG A 66 -8.63 -17.00 -28.75
C ARG A 66 -8.00 -18.36 -29.00
N TRP A 67 -8.59 -19.40 -28.39
CA TRP A 67 -8.27 -20.80 -28.61
C TRP A 67 -9.52 -21.55 -29.01
N GLU A 68 -9.42 -22.37 -30.04
CA GLU A 68 -10.48 -23.25 -30.50
C GLU A 68 -10.00 -24.69 -30.41
N PHE A 69 -10.78 -25.53 -29.74
CA PHE A 69 -10.46 -26.95 -29.54
C PHE A 69 -11.46 -27.78 -30.33
N ALA A 70 -10.97 -28.55 -31.29
CA ALA A 70 -11.77 -29.48 -32.11
C ALA A 70 -11.28 -30.91 -31.87
N LEU A 71 -12.18 -31.91 -31.90
CA LEU A 71 -11.73 -33.31 -31.93
C LEU A 71 -10.94 -33.57 -33.22
N ALA A 72 -9.93 -34.43 -33.17
CA ALA A 72 -8.97 -34.60 -34.28
C ALA A 72 -9.63 -35.01 -35.61
N LEU A 73 -10.78 -35.69 -35.54
CA LEU A 73 -11.59 -36.14 -36.67
C LEU A 73 -12.73 -35.18 -37.05
N GLN A 74 -12.90 -34.07 -36.33
CA GLN A 74 -13.95 -33.08 -36.56
C GLN A 74 -13.35 -31.74 -37.03
N THR A 75 -14.07 -31.04 -37.89
CA THR A 75 -13.69 -29.70 -38.38
C THR A 75 -14.26 -28.58 -37.51
N THR A 76 -15.36 -28.84 -36.80
CA THR A 76 -16.00 -27.87 -35.91
C THR A 76 -15.42 -27.94 -34.49
N PRO A 77 -15.08 -26.80 -33.87
CA PRO A 77 -14.62 -26.79 -32.48
C PRO A 77 -15.75 -27.17 -31.53
N THR A 78 -15.40 -27.94 -30.50
CA THR A 78 -16.29 -28.33 -29.40
C THR A 78 -16.13 -27.40 -28.19
N LEU A 79 -15.05 -26.63 -28.14
CA LEU A 79 -14.77 -25.63 -27.11
C LEU A 79 -14.08 -24.41 -27.73
N GLN A 80 -14.49 -23.21 -27.32
CA GLN A 80 -13.78 -21.98 -27.59
C GLN A 80 -13.46 -21.28 -26.26
N LEU A 81 -12.23 -20.79 -26.15
CA LEU A 81 -11.74 -19.97 -25.05
C LEU A 81 -11.34 -18.61 -25.61
N GLU A 82 -11.90 -17.54 -25.07
CA GLU A 82 -11.50 -16.18 -25.40
C GLU A 82 -11.02 -15.46 -24.13
N ILE A 83 -9.90 -14.76 -24.23
CA ILE A 83 -9.36 -13.95 -23.14
C ILE A 83 -9.18 -12.53 -23.64
N VAL A 84 -9.87 -11.61 -22.98
CA VAL A 84 -9.73 -10.18 -23.20
C VAL A 84 -8.93 -9.59 -22.06
N LEU A 85 -7.75 -9.06 -22.38
CA LEU A 85 -6.85 -8.39 -21.45
C LEU A 85 -7.03 -6.88 -21.56
N TYR A 86 -7.10 -6.21 -20.41
CA TYR A 86 -7.26 -4.76 -20.31
C TYR A 86 -5.94 -4.15 -19.88
N ASP A 87 -5.63 -2.96 -20.42
CA ASP A 87 -4.35 -2.30 -20.15
C ASP A 87 -4.13 -2.04 -18.66
N ALA A 88 -2.94 -2.38 -18.18
CA ALA A 88 -2.55 -2.18 -16.79
C ALA A 88 -1.03 -2.20 -16.61
N VAL A 89 -0.55 -1.34 -15.69
CA VAL A 89 0.87 -1.12 -15.43
C VAL A 89 1.49 -2.26 -14.62
N LEU A 90 0.77 -2.82 -13.64
CA LEU A 90 1.28 -3.84 -12.71
C LEU A 90 0.45 -5.13 -12.68
N VAL A 91 -0.88 -5.01 -12.74
CA VAL A 91 -1.81 -6.14 -12.64
C VAL A 91 -2.77 -6.08 -13.82
N THR A 92 -2.68 -7.04 -14.74
CA THR A 92 -3.55 -7.11 -15.91
C THR A 92 -4.93 -7.61 -15.51
N HIS A 93 -5.95 -6.80 -15.76
CA HIS A 93 -7.33 -7.24 -15.64
C HIS A 93 -7.68 -8.10 -16.87
N ALA A 94 -8.40 -9.21 -16.66
CA ALA A 94 -8.75 -10.15 -17.72
C ALA A 94 -10.21 -10.62 -17.59
N HIS A 95 -10.88 -10.73 -18.73
CA HIS A 95 -12.12 -11.48 -18.86
C HIS A 95 -11.82 -12.76 -19.62
N VAL A 96 -12.15 -13.90 -19.01
CA VAL A 96 -12.02 -15.22 -19.61
C VAL A 96 -13.41 -15.73 -19.95
N ARG A 97 -13.65 -16.00 -21.23
CA ARG A 97 -14.91 -16.53 -21.76
C ARG A 97 -14.68 -17.93 -22.26
N VAL A 98 -15.51 -18.87 -21.82
CA VAL A 98 -15.49 -20.26 -22.27
C VAL A 98 -16.84 -20.58 -22.91
N HIS A 99 -16.82 -20.94 -24.19
CA HIS A 99 -17.98 -21.39 -24.94
C HIS A 99 -17.85 -22.88 -25.22
N VAL A 100 -18.75 -23.69 -24.65
CA VAL A 100 -18.85 -25.13 -24.94
C VAL A 100 -19.85 -25.32 -26.08
N LEU A 101 -19.36 -25.76 -27.23
CA LEU A 101 -20.11 -26.00 -28.46
C LEU A 101 -20.40 -27.50 -28.55
N ALA A 102 -21.39 -27.98 -27.79
CA ALA A 102 -21.75 -29.40 -27.80
C ALA A 102 -22.46 -29.79 -29.12
N PRO A 103 -22.04 -30.84 -29.83
CA PRO A 103 -22.60 -31.21 -31.14
C PRO A 103 -24.00 -31.86 -31.12
N SER A 104 -24.63 -32.07 -29.95
CA SER A 104 -25.97 -32.64 -29.84
C SER A 104 -26.72 -32.17 -28.59
N ALA A 105 -28.05 -32.31 -28.57
CA ALA A 105 -28.96 -31.75 -27.58
C ALA A 105 -28.69 -32.22 -26.14
N VAL A 106 -27.79 -31.52 -25.43
CA VAL A 106 -27.55 -31.71 -23.99
C VAL A 106 -28.82 -31.33 -23.24
N LEU A 107 -29.41 -32.30 -22.54
CA LEU A 107 -30.60 -32.09 -21.73
C LEU A 107 -30.31 -31.10 -20.58
N PRO A 108 -31.26 -30.25 -20.15
CA PRO A 108 -31.02 -29.22 -19.14
C PRO A 108 -30.37 -29.73 -17.84
N TRP A 109 -30.72 -30.94 -17.39
CA TRP A 109 -30.15 -31.56 -16.18
C TRP A 109 -28.71 -32.04 -16.35
N GLN A 110 -28.23 -32.23 -17.58
CA GLN A 110 -26.83 -32.55 -17.89
C GLN A 110 -25.96 -31.28 -18.01
N GLN A 111 -26.57 -30.11 -18.23
CA GLN A 111 -25.84 -28.84 -18.40
C GLN A 111 -25.21 -28.36 -17.10
N TRP A 112 -25.91 -28.51 -15.96
CA TRP A 112 -25.41 -28.03 -14.67
C TRP A 112 -24.12 -28.73 -14.22
N PRO A 113 -24.01 -30.09 -14.26
CA PRO A 113 -22.75 -30.77 -13.96
C PRO A 113 -21.61 -30.36 -14.89
N ILE A 114 -21.89 -30.18 -16.18
CA ILE A 114 -20.90 -29.74 -17.18
C ILE A 114 -20.42 -28.32 -16.85
N GLN A 115 -21.33 -27.40 -16.57
CA GLN A 115 -21.00 -26.02 -16.21
C GLN A 115 -20.15 -25.96 -14.94
N GLN A 116 -20.50 -26.73 -13.90
CA GLN A 116 -19.73 -26.83 -12.66
C GLN A 116 -18.33 -27.41 -12.90
N GLN A 117 -18.21 -28.40 -13.79
CA GLN A 117 -16.91 -28.97 -14.15
C GLN A 117 -16.05 -27.95 -14.88
N VAL A 118 -16.62 -27.25 -15.88
CA VAL A 118 -15.89 -26.22 -16.65
C VAL A 118 -15.46 -25.06 -15.74
N GLN A 119 -16.31 -24.60 -14.84
CA GLN A 119 -15.97 -23.56 -13.86
C GLN A 119 -14.83 -24.00 -12.93
N ARG A 120 -14.88 -25.21 -12.37
CA ARG A 120 -13.80 -25.73 -11.52
C ARG A 120 -12.47 -25.84 -12.27
N THR A 121 -12.53 -26.34 -13.51
CA THR A 121 -11.33 -26.44 -14.34
C THR A 121 -10.79 -25.05 -14.69
N LEU A 122 -11.64 -24.10 -15.09
CA LEU A 122 -11.26 -22.73 -15.37
C LEU A 122 -10.57 -22.06 -14.16
N ALA A 123 -11.15 -22.18 -12.96
CA ALA A 123 -10.57 -21.64 -11.74
C ALA A 123 -9.17 -22.22 -11.45
N ALA A 124 -8.98 -23.53 -11.63
CA ALA A 124 -7.66 -24.17 -11.46
C ALA A 124 -6.63 -23.69 -12.49
N CYS A 125 -7.07 -23.45 -13.73
CA CYS A 125 -6.23 -22.94 -14.81
C CYS A 125 -5.80 -21.50 -14.53
N ILE A 126 -6.72 -20.64 -14.11
CA ILE A 126 -6.45 -19.27 -13.68
C ILE A 126 -5.47 -19.27 -12.49
N ALA A 127 -5.66 -20.13 -11.50
CA ALA A 127 -4.74 -20.23 -10.35
C ALA A 127 -3.31 -20.60 -10.79
N THR A 128 -3.17 -21.57 -11.69
CA THR A 128 -1.86 -22.01 -12.19
C THR A 128 -1.19 -20.93 -13.05
N LEU A 129 -1.97 -20.24 -13.88
CA LEU A 129 -1.50 -19.09 -14.66
C LEU A 129 -0.95 -17.99 -13.72
N LYS A 130 -1.67 -17.67 -12.64
CA LYS A 130 -1.19 -16.70 -11.64
C LYS A 130 0.12 -17.14 -11.00
N THR A 131 0.29 -18.42 -10.70
CA THR A 131 1.55 -18.97 -10.16
C THR A 131 2.70 -18.84 -11.16
N ARG A 132 2.48 -19.19 -12.44
CA ARG A 132 3.51 -19.05 -13.49
C ARG A 132 3.88 -17.59 -13.73
N LEU A 133 2.92 -16.68 -13.75
CA LEU A 133 3.18 -15.25 -13.89
C LEU A 133 4.05 -14.71 -12.74
N ARG A 134 3.78 -15.13 -11.50
CA ARG A 134 4.61 -14.75 -10.35
C ARG A 134 6.03 -15.31 -10.45
N ALA A 135 6.18 -16.55 -10.93
CA ALA A 135 7.49 -17.19 -11.07
C ALA A 135 8.30 -16.63 -12.25
N ALA A 136 7.64 -16.22 -13.33
CA ALA A 136 8.27 -15.66 -14.53
C ALA A 136 8.68 -14.19 -14.36
N GLN A 137 8.18 -13.51 -13.32
CA GLN A 137 8.64 -12.17 -13.00
C GLN A 137 10.06 -12.24 -12.47
N PRO A 138 11.03 -11.54 -13.11
CA PRO A 138 12.33 -11.37 -12.49
C PRO A 138 12.10 -10.72 -11.13
N ALA A 139 12.81 -11.20 -10.10
CA ALA A 139 12.86 -10.49 -8.83
C ALA A 139 13.21 -9.03 -9.16
N PRO A 140 12.45 -8.04 -8.65
CA PRO A 140 12.75 -6.65 -8.94
C PRO A 140 14.20 -6.39 -8.56
N THR A 141 15.04 -6.13 -9.56
CA THR A 141 16.42 -5.69 -9.35
C THR A 141 16.33 -4.24 -8.92
N VAL A 142 16.07 -4.04 -7.63
CA VAL A 142 16.16 -2.72 -7.04
C VAL A 142 17.63 -2.32 -7.11
N PRO A 143 17.98 -1.26 -7.85
CA PRO A 143 19.37 -0.84 -7.91
C PRO A 143 19.87 -0.57 -6.50
N HIS A 144 21.08 -0.99 -6.18
CA HIS A 144 21.74 -0.67 -4.90
C HIS A 144 22.75 0.45 -5.13
N PRO A 145 22.30 1.72 -5.23
CA PRO A 145 23.20 2.86 -5.37
C PRO A 145 24.19 2.87 -4.21
N SER A 146 25.48 2.85 -4.53
CA SER A 146 26.54 2.66 -3.53
C SER A 146 26.82 3.95 -2.76
N ARG A 147 26.76 3.89 -1.42
CA ARG A 147 27.27 4.95 -0.53
C ARG A 147 28.79 4.87 -0.42
N ASN A 148 29.55 5.55 -1.27
CA ASN A 148 30.98 5.74 -0.98
C ASN A 148 31.33 7.21 -1.17
N SER A 149 31.85 7.78 -0.10
CA SER A 149 32.80 8.88 -0.08
C SER A 149 33.77 8.83 -1.28
N ASN A 150 34.01 9.98 -1.89
CA ASN A 150 35.03 10.30 -2.92
C ASN A 150 34.48 10.67 -4.32
N GLY A 151 33.52 11.61 -4.36
CA GLY A 151 33.16 12.33 -5.60
C GLY A 151 32.04 11.68 -6.42
N LYS A 152 30.95 11.28 -5.76
CA LYS A 152 29.90 10.43 -6.36
C LYS A 152 28.74 11.19 -6.98
N ALA A 153 28.35 10.65 -8.13
CA ALA A 153 27.06 10.83 -8.78
C ALA A 153 25.91 10.91 -7.76
N SER A 154 25.08 11.95 -7.89
CA SER A 154 23.88 12.15 -7.07
C SER A 154 22.98 10.89 -7.10
N LEU A 155 22.13 10.68 -6.09
CA LEU A 155 21.15 9.57 -6.12
C LEU A 155 20.37 9.57 -7.45
N VAL A 156 20.05 10.77 -7.92
CA VAL A 156 19.41 11.06 -9.21
C VAL A 156 20.16 10.42 -10.38
N GLU A 157 21.48 10.63 -10.48
CA GLU A 157 22.31 10.03 -11.53
C GLU A 157 22.37 8.49 -11.43
N GLN A 158 22.36 7.95 -10.22
CA GLN A 158 22.38 6.50 -10.01
C GLN A 158 21.02 5.85 -10.34
N LEU A 159 19.91 6.55 -10.12
CA LEU A 159 18.57 6.06 -10.43
C LEU A 159 18.16 6.27 -11.88
N ARG A 160 18.69 7.30 -12.57
CA ARG A 160 18.30 7.67 -13.94
C ARG A 160 18.41 6.52 -14.96
N PRO A 161 19.45 5.64 -14.95
CA PRO A 161 19.53 4.52 -15.88
C PRO A 161 18.40 3.48 -15.68
N TYR A 162 17.88 3.36 -14.45
CA TYR A 162 16.86 2.38 -14.09
C TYR A 162 15.44 2.95 -14.16
N TYR A 163 15.28 4.24 -13.79
CA TYR A 163 13.99 4.92 -13.69
C TYR A 163 14.02 6.30 -14.36
N PRO A 164 14.30 6.38 -15.67
CA PRO A 164 14.51 7.65 -16.36
C PRO A 164 13.29 8.57 -16.32
N GLN A 165 12.08 8.01 -16.44
CA GLN A 165 10.83 8.76 -16.36
C GLN A 165 10.55 9.30 -14.96
N THR A 166 10.78 8.48 -13.93
CA THR A 166 10.63 8.90 -12.54
C THR A 166 11.55 10.09 -12.26
N VAL A 167 12.83 9.97 -12.59
CA VAL A 167 13.80 11.05 -12.39
C VAL A 167 13.38 12.32 -13.14
N ALA A 168 13.04 12.21 -14.43
CA ALA A 168 12.63 13.36 -15.24
C ALA A 168 11.40 14.08 -14.66
N HIS A 169 10.41 13.35 -14.14
CA HIS A 169 9.24 13.96 -13.52
C HIS A 169 9.56 14.64 -12.18
N PHE A 170 10.39 14.03 -11.34
CA PHE A 170 10.83 14.67 -10.09
C PHE A 170 11.68 15.92 -10.35
N GLU A 171 12.49 15.93 -11.42
CA GLU A 171 13.20 17.14 -11.88
C GLU A 171 12.24 18.23 -12.33
N GLN A 172 11.26 17.88 -13.18
CA GLN A 172 10.27 18.83 -13.68
C GLN A 172 9.44 19.45 -12.54
N MET A 173 9.17 18.68 -11.49
CA MET A 173 8.47 19.16 -10.28
C MET A 173 9.37 19.97 -9.33
N GLY A 174 10.70 19.98 -9.53
CA GLY A 174 11.63 20.56 -8.58
C GLY A 174 11.70 19.81 -7.24
N ALA A 175 11.41 18.50 -7.23
CA ALA A 175 11.17 17.69 -6.03
C ALA A 175 12.21 16.57 -5.82
N LEU A 176 13.46 16.76 -6.28
CA LEU A 176 14.51 15.73 -6.20
C LEU A 176 14.83 15.28 -4.77
N ASP A 177 14.67 16.17 -3.79
CA ASP A 177 14.78 15.87 -2.37
C ASP A 177 13.72 14.87 -1.88
N HIS A 178 12.50 14.94 -2.45
CA HIS A 178 11.43 13.98 -2.19
C HIS A 178 11.72 12.61 -2.83
N LEU A 179 12.40 12.58 -3.98
CA LEU A 179 12.87 11.31 -4.57
C LEU A 179 13.82 10.58 -3.60
N GLU A 180 14.69 11.30 -2.90
CA GLU A 180 15.54 10.71 -1.85
C GLU A 180 14.74 10.18 -0.65
N GLN A 181 13.63 10.81 -0.30
CA GLN A 181 12.74 10.32 0.75
C GLN A 181 12.01 9.04 0.32
N VAL A 182 11.44 9.02 -0.88
CA VAL A 182 10.80 7.83 -1.46
C VAL A 182 11.81 6.68 -1.54
N TRP A 183 13.03 6.95 -2.00
CA TRP A 183 14.09 5.95 -2.04
C TRP A 183 14.46 5.42 -0.64
N ARG A 184 14.50 6.27 0.39
CA ARG A 184 14.72 5.83 1.78
C ARG A 184 13.59 4.94 2.29
N LEU A 185 12.34 5.20 1.89
CA LEU A 185 11.21 4.33 2.20
C LEU A 185 11.40 2.97 1.54
N GLU A 186 11.71 2.93 0.24
CA GLU A 186 11.98 1.69 -0.50
C GLU A 186 13.06 0.84 0.19
N ARG A 187 14.21 1.44 0.53
CA ARG A 187 15.27 0.77 1.29
C ARG A 187 14.81 0.28 2.67
N GLY A 188 13.86 0.98 3.29
CA GLY A 188 13.21 0.56 4.53
C GLY A 188 12.43 -0.74 4.33
N TRP A 189 11.57 -0.76 3.32
CA TRP A 189 10.76 -1.91 2.91
C TRP A 189 11.61 -3.13 2.55
N GLU A 190 12.68 -2.95 1.77
CA GLU A 190 13.61 -4.04 1.44
C GLU A 190 14.19 -4.71 2.68
N ARG A 191 14.68 -3.93 3.65
CA ARG A 191 15.22 -4.49 4.90
C ARG A 191 14.19 -5.29 5.68
N ILE A 192 12.95 -4.81 5.70
CA ILE A 192 11.82 -5.52 6.34
C ILE A 192 11.62 -6.86 5.64
N LEU A 193 11.50 -6.88 4.32
CA LEU A 193 11.29 -8.09 3.53
C LEU A 193 12.46 -9.08 3.65
N GLN A 194 13.69 -8.57 3.72
CA GLN A 194 14.91 -9.38 3.87
C GLN A 194 15.15 -9.88 5.30
N GLY A 195 14.35 -9.47 6.29
CA GLY A 195 14.61 -9.83 7.69
C GLY A 195 15.82 -9.14 8.32
N THR A 196 16.36 -8.11 7.66
CA THR A 196 17.60 -7.45 8.11
C THR A 196 17.32 -6.49 9.25
N HIS A 197 17.90 -6.77 10.41
CA HIS A 197 17.86 -5.91 11.60
C HIS A 197 19.20 -5.97 12.34
N ASP A 198 19.47 -4.97 13.17
CA ASP A 198 20.65 -4.93 14.03
C ASP A 198 20.25 -5.40 15.45
N PRO A 199 20.72 -6.55 15.93
CA PRO A 199 20.35 -7.07 17.24
C PRO A 199 20.96 -6.24 18.39
N SER A 200 22.00 -5.44 18.13
CA SER A 200 22.67 -4.66 19.18
C SER A 200 21.89 -3.44 19.64
N ILE A 201 20.81 -3.08 18.93
CA ILE A 201 19.97 -1.90 19.23
C ILE A 201 19.15 -2.07 20.52
N TYR A 202 19.02 -3.29 21.03
CA TYR A 202 18.42 -3.60 22.33
C TYR A 202 19.41 -4.42 23.15
N ALA A 203 19.59 -4.04 24.41
CA ALA A 203 20.39 -4.81 25.36
C ALA A 203 19.70 -4.90 26.72
N GLU A 204 19.79 -6.05 27.36
CA GLU A 204 19.53 -6.14 28.80
C GLU A 204 20.81 -5.85 29.58
N GLN A 205 20.67 -5.08 30.64
CA GLN A 205 21.78 -4.75 31.54
C GLN A 205 21.42 -5.14 32.98
N PRO A 206 22.39 -5.57 33.79
CA PRO A 206 22.17 -5.81 35.22
C PRO A 206 21.57 -4.57 35.89
N ALA A 207 20.74 -4.78 36.91
CA ALA A 207 20.20 -3.68 37.70
C ALA A 207 21.34 -2.84 38.28
N ALA A 208 21.34 -1.55 37.96
CA ALA A 208 22.26 -0.59 38.53
C ALA A 208 21.71 -0.02 39.85
N PRO A 209 22.56 0.55 40.71
CA PRO A 209 22.11 1.27 41.91
C PRO A 209 21.07 2.34 41.56
N ALA A 210 20.17 2.64 42.51
CA ALA A 210 19.14 3.65 42.34
C ALA A 210 19.76 5.06 42.20
N ALA A 211 20.03 5.47 40.96
CA ALA A 211 20.33 6.84 40.60
C ALA A 211 19.04 7.57 40.21
N PRO A 212 18.98 8.90 40.32
CA PRO A 212 17.94 9.69 39.68
C PRO A 212 17.86 9.38 38.18
N LEU A 213 16.65 9.43 37.64
CA LEU A 213 16.41 9.35 36.19
C LEU A 213 16.32 10.76 35.64
N ASP A 214 16.82 10.97 34.43
CA ASP A 214 16.73 12.25 33.73
C ASP A 214 15.26 12.60 33.45
N TYR A 215 14.50 11.61 32.98
CA TYR A 215 13.10 11.75 32.58
C TYR A 215 12.23 10.63 33.15
N ASP A 216 10.92 10.82 33.11
CA ASP A 216 9.97 9.76 33.39
C ASP A 216 9.65 8.98 32.11
N LEU A 217 9.47 9.69 31.00
CA LEU A 217 9.13 9.11 29.69
C LEU A 217 10.07 9.64 28.61
N ILE A 218 10.51 8.75 27.72
CA ILE A 218 11.20 9.11 26.47
C ILE A 218 10.32 8.68 25.29
N TYR A 219 10.11 9.58 24.33
CA TYR A 219 9.43 9.31 23.07
C TYR A 219 10.44 9.32 21.92
N ALA A 220 10.48 8.23 21.16
CA ALA A 220 11.24 8.14 19.93
C ALA A 220 10.31 8.37 18.74
N GLY A 221 10.47 9.48 18.01
CA GLY A 221 9.61 9.86 16.88
C GLY A 221 8.68 11.04 17.20
N GLY A 222 8.72 12.06 16.36
CA GLY A 222 8.07 13.36 16.54
C GLY A 222 6.86 13.62 15.65
N GLY A 223 6.24 12.56 15.12
CA GLY A 223 4.94 12.61 14.45
C GLY A 223 3.79 12.71 15.46
N LEU A 224 2.72 11.93 15.26
CA LEU A 224 1.54 11.94 16.16
C LEU A 224 1.85 11.57 17.63
N GLY A 225 2.97 10.87 17.90
CA GLY A 225 3.43 10.62 19.28
C GLY A 225 3.66 11.90 20.10
N LEU A 226 3.89 13.04 19.44
CA LEU A 226 4.02 14.36 20.06
C LEU A 226 2.75 14.80 20.80
N LEU A 227 1.56 14.44 20.32
CA LEU A 227 0.29 14.76 21.01
C LEU A 227 0.26 14.09 22.39
N HIS A 228 0.62 12.81 22.42
CA HIS A 228 0.65 12.04 23.66
C HIS A 228 1.77 12.54 24.59
N ALA A 229 2.95 12.84 24.06
CA ALA A 229 4.04 13.42 24.84
C ALA A 229 3.64 14.76 25.50
N ALA A 230 2.97 15.64 24.75
CA ALA A 230 2.46 16.91 25.26
C ALA A 230 1.39 16.71 26.35
N ALA A 231 0.47 15.74 26.17
CA ALA A 231 -0.53 15.39 27.18
C ALA A 231 0.13 14.89 28.48
N MET A 232 1.11 14.00 28.38
CA MET A 232 1.80 13.46 29.55
C MET A 232 2.57 14.53 30.33
N ALA A 233 3.17 15.51 29.64
CA ALA A 233 3.83 16.62 30.31
C ALA A 233 2.82 17.62 30.90
N GLN A 234 1.88 18.11 30.10
CA GLN A 234 0.99 19.21 30.49
C GLN A 234 -0.12 18.77 31.45
N CYS A 235 -0.80 17.66 31.17
CA CYS A 235 -1.98 17.23 31.92
C CYS A 235 -1.61 16.36 33.13
N TYR A 236 -0.47 15.66 33.06
CA TYR A 236 -0.06 14.70 34.09
C TYR A 236 1.26 15.05 34.80
N GLY A 237 1.96 16.10 34.36
CA GLY A 237 3.15 16.61 35.04
C GLY A 237 4.41 15.74 34.93
N TRP A 238 4.47 14.82 33.97
CA TRP A 238 5.64 13.96 33.78
C TRP A 238 6.81 14.70 33.14
N ARG A 239 8.04 14.37 33.52
CA ARG A 239 9.25 14.85 32.82
C ARG A 239 9.42 14.06 31.54
N VAL A 240 9.20 14.72 30.41
CA VAL A 240 9.16 14.09 29.09
C VAL A 240 10.32 14.55 28.24
N LEU A 241 11.01 13.59 27.61
CA LEU A 241 11.93 13.81 26.50
C LEU A 241 11.31 13.26 25.22
N LEU A 242 11.39 14.02 24.13
CA LEU A 242 11.02 13.55 22.80
C LEU A 242 12.13 13.87 21.81
N PHE A 243 12.48 12.90 20.95
CA PHE A 243 13.48 13.10 19.91
C PHE A 243 13.01 12.58 18.55
N ASP A 244 13.54 13.15 17.47
CA ASP A 244 13.37 12.64 16.11
C ASP A 244 14.66 12.87 15.30
N ARG A 245 14.87 12.06 14.25
CA ARG A 245 15.95 12.25 13.28
C ARG A 245 15.70 13.45 12.36
N ALA A 246 14.47 13.92 12.24
CA ALA A 246 14.09 15.15 11.57
C ALA A 246 13.79 16.25 12.61
N GLU A 247 13.28 17.38 12.15
CA GLU A 247 12.65 18.36 13.03
C GLU A 247 11.32 17.82 13.56
N VAL A 248 11.14 17.84 14.88
CA VAL A 248 9.92 17.38 15.54
C VAL A 248 8.77 18.33 15.23
N GLY A 249 7.66 17.75 14.75
CA GLY A 249 6.43 18.47 14.47
C GLY A 249 6.35 19.17 13.11
N SER A 250 7.22 18.82 12.16
CA SER A 250 7.23 19.38 10.81
C SER A 250 6.69 18.43 9.71
N VAL A 251 6.41 17.16 10.04
CA VAL A 251 6.22 16.11 9.03
C VAL A 251 4.80 15.54 9.00
N HIS A 252 3.77 16.33 8.72
CA HIS A 252 2.44 15.84 8.35
C HIS A 252 1.70 16.87 7.49
N ARG A 253 0.88 16.42 6.53
CA ARG A 253 0.10 17.30 5.63
C ARG A 253 -1.27 17.61 6.24
N GLU A 254 -2.24 16.73 6.01
CA GLU A 254 -3.60 16.81 6.54
C GLU A 254 -3.88 15.65 7.50
N TRP A 255 -4.76 15.88 8.48
CA TRP A 255 -5.31 14.82 9.32
C TRP A 255 -6.82 14.98 9.42
N ASN A 256 -7.56 13.97 8.96
CA ASN A 256 -8.99 13.90 9.18
C ASN A 256 -9.26 13.20 10.52
N ILE A 257 -10.17 13.77 11.30
CA ILE A 257 -10.56 13.31 12.62
C ILE A 257 -12.03 13.65 12.86
N SER A 258 -12.69 12.95 13.76
CA SER A 258 -14.07 13.27 14.16
C SER A 258 -14.09 14.39 15.20
N ARG A 259 -15.12 15.24 15.19
CA ARG A 259 -15.29 16.29 16.22
C ARG A 259 -15.23 15.74 17.65
N ASP A 260 -15.82 14.58 17.89
CA ASP A 260 -15.85 13.94 19.21
C ASP A 260 -14.45 13.51 19.68
N GLU A 261 -13.59 13.07 18.77
CA GLU A 261 -12.20 12.70 19.09
C GLU A 261 -11.39 13.95 19.47
N LEU A 262 -11.62 15.09 18.82
CA LEU A 262 -11.04 16.37 19.24
C LEU A 262 -11.61 16.87 20.57
N GLN A 263 -12.92 16.69 20.78
CA GLN A 263 -13.55 17.03 22.05
C GLN A 263 -12.91 16.26 23.20
N ALA A 264 -12.45 15.01 23.00
CA ALA A 264 -11.69 14.28 24.03
C ALA A 264 -10.39 14.99 24.42
N LEU A 265 -9.66 15.57 23.45
CA LEU A 265 -8.44 16.36 23.72
C LEU A 265 -8.74 17.67 24.44
N VAL A 266 -9.88 18.31 24.11
CA VAL A 266 -10.34 19.52 24.79
C VAL A 266 -10.76 19.23 26.23
N THR A 267 -11.55 18.17 26.45
CA THR A 267 -12.01 17.75 27.77
C THR A 267 -10.84 17.35 28.69
N MET A 268 -9.77 16.77 28.12
CA MET A 268 -8.53 16.47 28.85
C MET A 268 -7.77 17.75 29.27
N GLY A 269 -8.09 18.90 28.68
CA GLY A 269 -7.39 20.15 28.91
C GLY A 269 -6.04 20.24 28.17
N LEU A 270 -5.80 19.38 27.17
CA LEU A 270 -4.60 19.46 26.34
C LEU A 270 -4.66 20.71 25.46
N VAL A 271 -5.81 20.93 24.81
CA VAL A 271 -6.09 22.04 23.89
C VAL A 271 -7.41 22.72 24.26
N THR A 272 -7.63 23.94 23.79
CA THR A 272 -8.95 24.58 23.77
C THR A 272 -9.50 24.67 22.35
N TRP A 273 -10.80 24.92 22.22
CA TRP A 273 -11.41 25.18 20.91
C TRP A 273 -10.83 26.43 20.24
N ASP A 274 -10.45 27.46 21.01
CA ASP A 274 -9.80 28.67 20.48
C ASP A 274 -8.42 28.36 19.90
N GLU A 275 -7.66 27.46 20.54
CA GLU A 275 -6.36 27.02 20.02
C GLU A 275 -6.49 26.13 18.78
N LEU A 276 -7.60 25.39 18.66
CA LEU A 276 -7.90 24.54 17.51
C LEU A 276 -8.49 25.34 16.33
N ALA A 277 -9.14 26.47 16.56
CA ALA A 277 -9.74 27.28 15.50
C ALA A 277 -8.81 27.56 14.29
N PRO A 278 -7.52 27.97 14.48
CA PRO A 278 -6.60 28.16 13.35
C PRO A 278 -6.01 26.85 12.79
N VAL A 279 -6.24 25.71 13.44
CA VAL A 279 -5.78 24.37 13.01
C VAL A 279 -6.83 23.68 12.15
N ILE A 280 -8.12 23.95 12.41
CA ILE A 280 -9.25 23.37 11.69
C ILE A 280 -9.34 24.01 10.31
N MET A 281 -9.17 23.21 9.26
CA MET A 281 -9.26 23.66 7.87
C MET A 281 -10.68 23.59 7.34
N ALA A 282 -11.42 22.55 7.71
CA ALA A 282 -12.80 22.34 7.31
C ALA A 282 -13.55 21.47 8.32
N GLU A 283 -14.86 21.66 8.37
CA GLU A 283 -15.78 20.77 9.06
C GLU A 283 -16.90 20.39 8.09
N TYR A 284 -17.16 19.10 8.02
CA TYR A 284 -18.19 18.48 7.22
C TYR A 284 -19.36 18.07 8.11
N ARG A 285 -20.56 18.06 7.56
CA ARG A 285 -21.74 17.50 8.22
C ARG A 285 -21.57 15.99 8.38
N ASP A 286 -21.31 15.30 7.27
CA ASP A 286 -21.19 13.85 7.21
C ASP A 286 -20.04 13.42 6.29
N GLY A 287 -19.42 12.29 6.61
CA GLY A 287 -18.51 11.61 5.72
C GLY A 287 -19.25 10.65 4.78
N VAL A 288 -18.69 10.39 3.60
CA VAL A 288 -19.23 9.40 2.66
C VAL A 288 -18.13 8.53 2.06
N VAL A 289 -18.44 7.24 1.92
CA VAL A 289 -17.66 6.29 1.12
C VAL A 289 -18.49 5.88 -0.09
N ARG A 290 -18.05 6.22 -1.30
CA ARG A 290 -18.75 5.91 -2.54
C ARG A 290 -17.96 4.92 -3.38
N PHE A 291 -18.63 3.85 -3.78
CA PHE A 291 -18.11 2.86 -4.70
C PHE A 291 -18.82 2.99 -6.04
N ALA A 292 -18.09 3.44 -7.07
CA ALA A 292 -18.62 3.45 -8.43
C ALA A 292 -18.82 2.02 -8.95
N ALA A 293 -19.90 1.81 -9.71
CA ALA A 293 -20.08 0.58 -10.48
C ALA A 293 -19.15 0.60 -11.70
N GLY A 294 -18.17 -0.31 -11.71
CA GLY A 294 -17.33 -0.51 -12.89
C GLY A 294 -18.09 -1.20 -14.01
N PRO A 295 -17.64 -1.08 -15.28
CA PRO A 295 -18.21 -1.84 -16.41
C PRO A 295 -18.21 -3.36 -16.19
N HIS A 296 -17.44 -3.84 -15.22
CA HIS A 296 -17.27 -5.24 -14.87
C HIS A 296 -17.72 -5.56 -13.44
N SER A 297 -18.27 -4.59 -12.71
CA SER A 297 -18.85 -4.82 -11.39
C SER A 297 -20.22 -5.46 -11.54
N ARG A 298 -20.49 -6.51 -10.75
CA ARG A 298 -21.83 -7.09 -10.59
C ARG A 298 -22.65 -6.34 -9.54
N LEU A 299 -22.02 -5.44 -8.79
CA LEU A 299 -22.64 -4.61 -7.76
C LEU A 299 -22.96 -3.22 -8.34
N PRO A 300 -24.14 -2.67 -8.04
CA PRO A 300 -24.48 -1.30 -8.41
C PRO A 300 -23.60 -0.30 -7.65
N GLU A 301 -23.66 0.96 -8.08
CA GLU A 301 -23.07 2.06 -7.32
C GLU A 301 -23.67 2.08 -5.92
N HIS A 302 -22.83 2.31 -4.91
CA HIS A 302 -23.26 2.34 -3.53
C HIS A 302 -22.55 3.45 -2.77
N ALA A 303 -23.30 4.13 -1.90
CA ALA A 303 -22.78 5.15 -1.00
C ALA A 303 -23.07 4.73 0.44
N LEU A 304 -22.01 4.63 1.24
CA LEU A 304 -22.08 4.45 2.68
C LEU A 304 -21.93 5.82 3.33
N TRP A 305 -23.00 6.27 3.99
CA TRP A 305 -22.99 7.50 4.77
C TRP A 305 -22.44 7.22 6.17
N MET A 306 -21.51 8.06 6.60
CA MET A 306 -20.80 7.93 7.86
C MET A 306 -21.00 9.21 8.66
N PRO A 307 -22.11 9.33 9.41
CA PRO A 307 -22.40 10.53 10.19
C PRO A 307 -21.27 10.84 11.15
N THR A 308 -20.82 12.09 11.15
CA THR A 308 -19.77 12.63 12.04
C THR A 308 -18.43 11.88 12.05
N VAL A 309 -18.20 10.91 11.17
CA VAL A 309 -16.93 10.19 11.06
C VAL A 309 -15.97 11.00 10.19
N LEU A 310 -14.75 11.26 10.71
CA LEU A 310 -13.72 12.01 9.98
C LEU A 310 -14.22 13.37 9.47
N ASN A 311 -15.19 13.95 10.19
CA ASN A 311 -15.94 15.12 9.75
C ASN A 311 -15.18 16.44 10.00
N MET A 312 -13.93 16.38 10.40
CA MET A 312 -13.05 17.54 10.52
C MET A 312 -11.72 17.28 9.83
N ALA A 313 -11.29 18.24 9.01
CA ALA A 313 -9.97 18.24 8.40
C ALA A 313 -9.07 19.24 9.14
N LEU A 314 -7.90 18.77 9.57
CA LEU A 314 -6.91 19.57 10.29
C LEU A 314 -5.65 19.80 9.47
N ASP A 315 -5.06 20.99 9.62
CA ASP A 315 -3.66 21.22 9.28
C ASP A 315 -2.81 20.50 10.33
N ALA A 316 -2.34 19.30 9.99
CA ALA A 316 -1.58 18.47 10.89
C ALA A 316 -0.25 19.13 11.28
N GLY A 317 0.35 19.90 10.38
CA GLY A 317 1.55 20.69 10.69
C GLY A 317 1.29 21.77 11.73
N ALA A 318 0.17 22.51 11.61
CA ALA A 318 -0.23 23.51 12.60
C ALA A 318 -0.52 22.87 13.96
N LEU A 319 -1.23 21.73 13.97
CA LEU A 319 -1.48 20.97 15.19
C LEU A 319 -0.18 20.54 15.86
N LEU A 320 0.77 19.98 15.12
CA LEU A 320 2.04 19.50 15.67
C LEU A 320 2.90 20.66 16.18
N ARG A 321 2.92 21.80 15.50
CA ARG A 321 3.57 23.02 16.03
C ARG A 321 2.92 23.50 17.32
N LEU A 322 1.59 23.41 17.45
CA LEU A 322 0.88 23.70 18.70
C LEU A 322 1.30 22.73 19.81
N MET A 323 1.34 21.42 19.54
CA MET A 323 1.76 20.41 20.51
C MET A 323 3.23 20.58 20.93
N ARG A 324 4.10 20.94 19.98
CA ARG A 324 5.50 21.27 20.26
C ARG A 324 5.62 22.41 21.27
N ARG A 325 4.88 23.51 21.07
CA ARG A 325 4.85 24.65 22.00
C ARG A 325 4.33 24.25 23.37
N LYS A 326 3.26 23.46 23.41
CA LYS A 326 2.67 22.97 24.67
C LYS A 326 3.62 22.08 25.47
N LEU A 327 4.28 21.13 24.80
CA LEU A 327 5.28 20.27 25.44
C LEU A 327 6.42 21.10 26.04
N LEU A 328 6.96 22.07 25.30
CA LEU A 328 8.01 22.96 25.82
C LEU A 328 7.52 23.83 26.99
N ALA A 329 6.31 24.38 26.90
CA ALA A 329 5.71 25.19 27.96
C ALA A 329 5.47 24.38 29.26
N ALA A 330 5.20 23.08 29.14
CA ALA A 330 5.09 22.15 30.26
C ALA A 330 6.46 21.66 30.80
N GLY A 331 7.58 22.18 30.30
CA GLY A 331 8.93 21.79 30.73
C GLY A 331 9.46 20.51 30.07
N GLY A 332 8.79 20.01 29.03
CA GLY A 332 9.29 18.89 28.23
C GLY A 332 10.51 19.28 27.39
N THR A 333 11.37 18.30 27.10
CA THR A 333 12.57 18.48 26.28
C THR A 333 12.36 17.91 24.89
N ILE A 334 12.75 18.66 23.86
CA ILE A 334 12.66 18.24 22.46
C ILE A 334 14.05 18.25 21.83
N LEU A 335 14.44 17.12 21.23
CA LEU A 335 15.72 16.94 20.56
C LEU A 335 15.52 16.67 19.06
N ASP A 336 15.58 17.73 18.26
CA ASP A 336 15.56 17.63 16.81
C ASP A 336 16.87 17.02 16.28
N TYR A 337 16.82 16.32 15.14
CA TYR A 337 18.00 15.78 14.46
C TYR A 337 18.84 14.82 15.32
N ARG A 338 18.18 14.02 16.18
CA ARG A 338 18.78 12.93 16.97
C ARG A 338 18.32 11.59 16.41
N SER A 339 19.29 10.76 16.03
CA SER A 339 19.02 9.39 15.60
C SER A 339 19.12 8.42 16.77
N PHE A 340 18.13 7.54 16.90
CA PHE A 340 18.18 6.41 17.83
C PHE A 340 19.32 5.46 17.44
N LYS A 341 20.07 4.99 18.44
CA LYS A 341 21.15 3.99 18.26
C LYS A 341 20.92 2.73 19.06
N GLN A 342 20.60 2.87 20.34
CA GLN A 342 20.46 1.73 21.22
C GLN A 342 19.54 2.07 22.40
N VAL A 343 18.85 1.06 22.91
CA VAL A 343 18.23 1.10 24.24
C VAL A 343 18.77 -0.05 25.08
N SER A 344 19.12 0.26 26.32
CA SER A 344 19.42 -0.74 27.34
C SER A 344 18.33 -0.73 28.41
N VAL A 345 17.85 -1.91 28.81
CA VAL A 345 16.81 -2.08 29.83
C VAL A 345 17.38 -2.85 31.02
N SER A 346 17.09 -2.41 32.24
CA SER A 346 17.53 -3.14 33.43
C SER A 346 16.78 -4.48 33.59
N SER A 347 17.51 -5.57 33.88
CA SER A 347 16.94 -6.90 34.09
C SER A 347 16.31 -7.11 35.48
N GLY A 348 16.27 -6.06 36.31
CA GLY A 348 15.73 -6.08 37.66
C GLY A 348 15.28 -4.71 38.14
N ALA A 349 14.68 -4.67 39.33
CA ALA A 349 14.18 -3.44 39.92
C ALA A 349 15.31 -2.54 40.47
N PRO A 350 15.19 -1.19 40.35
CA PRO A 350 14.12 -0.47 39.65
C PRO A 350 14.26 -0.58 38.12
N LEU A 351 13.12 -0.68 37.42
CA LEU A 351 13.09 -0.68 35.95
C LEU A 351 13.61 0.66 35.42
N ARG A 352 14.66 0.60 34.61
CA ARG A 352 15.34 1.73 33.98
C ARG A 352 15.57 1.43 32.52
N VAL A 353 15.31 2.43 31.67
CA VAL A 353 15.77 2.45 30.28
C VAL A 353 16.88 3.48 30.12
N THR A 354 17.92 3.12 29.39
CA THR A 354 18.99 4.04 28.95
C THR A 354 18.97 4.09 27.44
N VAL A 355 18.71 5.26 26.88
CA VAL A 355 18.59 5.48 25.44
C VAL A 355 19.83 6.19 24.93
N ALA A 356 20.55 5.55 24.02
CA ALA A 356 21.68 6.13 23.31
C ALA A 356 21.21 6.77 22.00
N LEU A 357 21.50 8.06 21.86
CA LEU A 357 21.21 8.86 20.67
C LEU A 357 22.51 9.32 20.02
N GLU A 358 22.44 9.62 18.72
CA GLU A 358 23.51 10.28 17.99
C GLU A 358 22.98 11.52 17.30
N THR A 359 23.65 12.65 17.51
CA THR A 359 23.37 13.89 16.81
C THR A 359 23.75 13.75 15.33
N LEU A 360 22.85 14.13 14.43
CA LEU A 360 23.12 14.01 13.00
C LEU A 360 24.20 14.97 12.48
N PRO A 361 24.33 16.23 12.96
CA PRO A 361 25.34 17.16 12.46
C PRO A 361 26.80 16.76 12.77
N ASP A 362 27.08 16.35 14.02
CA ASP A 362 28.44 16.15 14.56
C ASP A 362 28.71 14.72 15.05
N ARG A 363 27.74 13.81 14.92
CA ARG A 363 27.89 12.37 15.28
C ARG A 363 28.24 12.12 16.75
N ARG A 364 27.94 13.08 17.62
CA ARG A 364 28.15 12.96 19.06
C ARG A 364 27.13 11.99 19.66
N ARG A 365 27.60 11.09 20.52
CA ARG A 365 26.72 10.20 21.29
C ARG A 365 26.22 10.88 22.56
N GLU A 366 24.93 10.77 22.79
CA GLU A 366 24.23 11.27 23.98
C GLU A 366 23.49 10.10 24.64
N HIS A 367 23.38 10.11 25.97
CA HIS A 367 22.65 9.08 26.71
C HIS A 367 21.63 9.72 27.63
N TYR A 368 20.42 9.17 27.64
CA TYR A 368 19.31 9.66 28.46
C TYR A 368 18.63 8.51 29.18
N THR A 369 18.25 8.72 30.43
CA THR A 369 17.68 7.69 31.29
C THR A 369 16.23 7.99 31.65
N ALA A 370 15.38 6.97 31.63
CA ALA A 370 13.97 7.10 31.98
C ALA A 370 13.35 5.81 32.54
N ARG A 371 12.05 5.87 32.87
CA ARG A 371 11.26 4.72 33.32
C ARG A 371 10.73 3.92 32.14
N LEU A 372 10.39 4.60 31.04
CA LEU A 372 9.78 4.02 29.86
C LEU A 372 10.25 4.72 28.58
N LEU A 373 10.54 3.92 27.56
CA LEU A 373 10.70 4.36 26.19
C LEU A 373 9.44 4.01 25.40
N LEU A 374 8.82 4.99 24.75
CA LEU A 374 7.75 4.78 23.78
C LEU A 374 8.33 4.88 22.37
N ASP A 375 8.19 3.82 21.59
CA ASP A 375 8.62 3.77 20.19
C ASP A 375 7.50 4.27 19.25
N GLY A 376 7.63 5.50 18.79
CA GLY A 376 6.79 6.16 17.78
C GLY A 376 7.53 6.43 16.46
N MET A 377 8.63 5.71 16.15
CA MET A 377 9.43 5.93 14.93
C MET A 377 8.80 5.29 13.67
N GLY A 378 7.61 4.71 13.80
CA GLY A 378 6.83 4.12 12.71
C GLY A 378 7.31 2.73 12.27
N SER A 379 6.79 2.27 11.13
CA SER A 379 7.00 0.90 10.62
C SER A 379 8.46 0.55 10.32
N THR A 380 9.32 1.56 10.10
CA THR A 380 10.76 1.38 9.84
C THR A 380 11.63 1.54 11.08
N SER A 381 11.02 1.65 12.27
CA SER A 381 11.72 1.71 13.56
C SER A 381 12.72 0.57 13.70
N PRO A 382 13.98 0.81 14.13
CA PRO A 382 14.92 -0.25 14.46
C PRO A 382 14.38 -1.25 15.50
N LEU A 383 13.60 -0.78 16.47
CA LEU A 383 12.98 -1.63 17.50
C LEU A 383 11.82 -2.45 16.94
N ALA A 384 11.00 -1.88 16.07
CA ALA A 384 9.98 -2.65 15.34
C ALA A 384 10.62 -3.73 14.46
N LEU A 385 11.73 -3.41 13.77
CA LEU A 385 12.48 -4.35 12.95
C LEU A 385 13.07 -5.49 13.76
N LEU A 386 13.61 -5.23 14.95
CA LEU A 386 14.11 -6.28 15.84
C LEU A 386 13.04 -7.35 16.13
N ARG A 387 11.78 -6.94 16.23
CA ARG A 387 10.66 -7.84 16.55
C ARG A 387 9.99 -8.45 15.31
N HIS A 388 9.95 -7.72 14.20
CA HIS A 388 9.07 -8.04 13.07
C HIS A 388 9.79 -8.14 11.71
N ALA A 389 11.10 -7.93 11.63
CA ALA A 389 11.80 -8.09 10.35
C ALA A 389 11.60 -9.51 9.80
N GLY A 390 11.36 -9.59 8.48
CA GLY A 390 11.08 -10.83 7.76
C GLY A 390 9.61 -11.25 7.82
N GLN A 391 8.80 -10.59 8.65
CA GLN A 391 7.35 -10.80 8.70
C GLN A 391 6.64 -9.81 7.79
N PRO A 392 5.58 -10.23 7.08
CA PRO A 392 4.75 -9.31 6.30
C PRO A 392 4.00 -8.35 7.23
N PHE A 393 3.76 -7.13 6.76
CA PHE A 393 2.82 -6.24 7.45
C PHE A 393 1.40 -6.82 7.40
N ALA A 394 0.66 -6.65 8.49
CA ALA A 394 -0.76 -7.00 8.53
C ALA A 394 -1.60 -6.13 7.57
N GLY A 395 -1.13 -4.91 7.27
CA GLY A 395 -1.77 -4.00 6.31
C GLY A 395 -0.83 -2.87 5.90
N VAL A 396 -1.01 -2.39 4.67
CA VAL A 396 -0.28 -1.25 4.12
C VAL A 396 -1.29 -0.30 3.51
N CYS A 397 -1.25 0.97 3.92
CA CYS A 397 -2.11 2.02 3.36
C CYS A 397 -1.22 3.04 2.62
N PRO A 398 -0.85 2.78 1.35
CA PRO A 398 -0.09 3.75 0.57
C PRO A 398 -1.02 4.93 0.24
N THR A 399 -0.68 6.11 0.72
CA THR A 399 -1.41 7.34 0.42
C THR A 399 -0.56 8.24 -0.46
N VAL A 400 -1.04 8.55 -1.65
CA VAL A 400 -0.49 9.57 -2.54
C VAL A 400 -1.62 10.54 -2.85
N GLY A 401 -1.40 11.82 -2.53
CA GLY A 401 -2.43 12.84 -2.64
C GLY A 401 -1.87 14.15 -3.18
N THR A 402 -2.76 14.96 -3.74
CA THR A 402 -2.53 16.34 -4.16
C THR A 402 -3.76 17.17 -3.79
N VAL A 403 -3.62 18.49 -3.83
CA VAL A 403 -4.74 19.42 -3.61
C VAL A 403 -5.36 19.77 -4.95
N ALA A 404 -6.66 19.52 -5.09
CA ALA A 404 -7.45 20.01 -6.22
C ALA A 404 -8.18 21.31 -5.83
N ARG A 405 -8.32 22.23 -6.78
CA ARG A 405 -8.97 23.53 -6.60
C ARG A 405 -9.82 23.86 -7.84
N GLY A 406 -10.77 24.78 -7.69
CA GLY A 406 -11.62 25.26 -8.78
C GLY A 406 -12.92 24.49 -8.98
N PHE A 407 -13.32 23.67 -8.00
CA PHE A 407 -14.65 23.04 -8.00
C PHE A 407 -15.75 24.10 -7.83
N VAL A 408 -16.84 23.95 -8.57
CA VAL A 408 -18.06 24.75 -8.39
C VAL A 408 -18.80 24.18 -7.19
N ALA A 409 -19.02 24.99 -6.16
CA ALA A 409 -19.73 24.58 -4.97
C ALA A 409 -21.24 24.47 -5.23
N GLY A 410 -21.86 23.39 -4.76
CA GLY A 410 -23.30 23.17 -4.86
C GLY A 410 -23.69 21.69 -4.75
N SER A 411 -24.97 21.39 -4.89
CA SER A 411 -25.53 20.03 -4.76
C SER A 411 -25.94 19.42 -6.11
N GLY A 412 -25.72 20.15 -7.21
CA GLY A 412 -25.97 19.68 -8.56
C GLY A 412 -25.02 18.55 -8.97
N ARG A 413 -25.38 17.86 -10.05
CA ARG A 413 -24.65 16.68 -10.55
C ARG A 413 -23.17 16.95 -10.91
N SER A 414 -22.83 18.18 -11.28
CA SER A 414 -21.46 18.61 -11.65
C SER A 414 -20.87 19.59 -10.64
N GLU A 415 -21.46 19.67 -9.45
CA GLU A 415 -21.05 20.55 -8.37
C GLU A 415 -20.51 19.72 -7.19
N PHE A 416 -19.69 20.35 -6.37
CA PHE A 416 -19.11 19.76 -5.16
C PHE A 416 -19.83 20.33 -3.94
N ASP A 417 -20.41 19.49 -3.09
CA ASP A 417 -21.01 19.94 -1.83
C ASP A 417 -19.91 20.02 -0.76
N PRO A 418 -19.46 21.22 -0.37
CA PRO A 418 -18.37 21.38 0.59
C PRO A 418 -18.76 20.96 2.02
N THR A 419 -20.05 20.69 2.26
CA THR A 419 -20.53 20.21 3.57
C THR A 419 -20.41 18.70 3.72
N ILE A 420 -19.99 17.96 2.69
CA ILE A 420 -19.86 16.51 2.70
C ILE A 420 -18.39 16.13 2.55
N GLY A 421 -17.89 15.33 3.49
CA GLY A 421 -16.52 14.83 3.47
C GLY A 421 -16.41 13.56 2.62
N ASP A 422 -15.71 13.63 1.50
CA ASP A 422 -15.39 12.46 0.69
C ASP A 422 -14.26 11.65 1.36
N ILE A 423 -14.61 10.62 2.13
CA ILE A 423 -13.64 9.75 2.84
C ILE A 423 -12.93 8.84 1.83
N LEU A 424 -13.70 8.17 0.99
CA LEU A 424 -13.20 7.32 -0.09
C LEU A 424 -14.22 7.35 -1.23
N VAL A 425 -13.78 7.79 -2.40
CA VAL A 425 -14.62 7.81 -3.60
C VAL A 425 -13.88 7.09 -4.71
N SER A 426 -14.42 5.95 -5.15
CA SER A 426 -13.94 5.31 -6.38
C SER A 426 -14.70 5.86 -7.59
N THR A 427 -14.02 6.00 -8.72
CA THR A 427 -14.61 6.44 -9.98
C THR A 427 -14.30 5.43 -11.07
N THR A 428 -15.26 5.15 -11.97
CA THR A 428 -15.08 4.15 -13.03
C THR A 428 -14.83 4.84 -14.36
N THR A 429 -13.55 4.80 -14.78
CA THR A 429 -12.96 5.37 -16.01
C THR A 429 -12.99 6.90 -16.21
N ARG A 430 -11.78 7.49 -16.24
CA ARG A 430 -11.17 8.56 -17.10
C ARG A 430 -12.00 9.60 -17.89
N LYS A 431 -13.33 9.66 -17.81
CA LYS A 431 -14.17 10.63 -18.55
C LYS A 431 -14.75 11.77 -17.71
N ALA A 432 -14.42 11.86 -16.43
CA ALA A 432 -15.01 12.85 -15.51
C ALA A 432 -13.97 13.82 -14.88
N ILE A 433 -12.87 14.10 -15.57
CA ILE A 433 -12.08 15.34 -15.35
C ILE A 433 -12.37 16.37 -16.46
N ALA A 434 -13.16 15.99 -17.46
CA ALA A 434 -13.72 16.90 -18.45
C ALA A 434 -15.01 16.32 -19.03
N ARG A 435 -16.08 16.26 -18.23
CA ARG A 435 -17.48 16.29 -18.70
C ARG A 435 -18.38 16.85 -17.64
#